data_AF-A0A1I5M1P0-F1
#
_entry.id   AF-A0A1I5M1P0-F1
#
_cell.length_a   1.000
_cell.length_b   1.000
_cell.length_c   1.000
_cell.angle_alpha   90.00
_cell.angle_beta   90.00
_cell.angle_gamma   90.00
#
_symmetry.space_group_name_H-M   'P 1'
#
loop_
_entity.id
_entity.type
_entity.pdbx_description
1 polymer ?
#
loop_
_entity_poly.entity_id
_entity_poly.type
_entity_poly.pdbx_seq_one_letter_code
_entity_poly.pdbx_strand_id
1 'polypeptide(L)'
;MSASKDEVVPMASGEAAAHDALRATLQRVGVVFEFSVCRVAGEAPVVGEAHHREVLRRLGEETMARAERHWREAMEKNPSLQPASFDAQRAFDVASARATRLDAAAVVAADSYPPNHRIAHTRDLDEVDWFEWLCQAFGDPPYPLVVADETERASLFPRFCEAIGLLPDEGLVLLDWVGDPEREPERSLWSAYFEDGKEWWGIWCFTVWNPRRGTLAAVMASTTD
;
A
#
# COMPACT_ATOMS: atom_id res chain seq x y z
N MET A 1 25.63 19.64 -2.04
CA MET A 1 24.26 19.22 -1.71
C MET A 1 24.36 18.46 -0.39
N SER A 2 23.91 19.05 0.71
CA SER A 2 23.94 18.37 2.01
C SER A 2 22.83 17.33 2.00
N ALA A 3 23.16 16.05 2.19
CA ALA A 3 22.15 15.03 2.45
C ALA A 3 21.30 15.49 3.66
N SER A 4 19.98 15.43 3.54
CA SER A 4 19.10 15.68 4.69
C SER A 4 19.48 14.71 5.80
N LYS A 5 19.59 15.20 7.04
CA LYS A 5 19.92 14.40 8.22
C LYS A 5 18.68 13.71 8.81
N ASP A 6 17.51 13.94 8.22
CA ASP A 6 16.24 13.48 8.77
C ASP A 6 16.07 11.99 8.47
N GLU A 7 16.05 11.16 9.50
CA GLU A 7 16.04 9.71 9.38
C GLU A 7 14.61 9.15 9.40
N VAL A 8 14.33 8.15 8.55
CA VAL A 8 13.10 7.37 8.60
C VAL A 8 13.18 6.41 9.78
N VAL A 9 12.39 6.64 10.81
CA VAL A 9 12.39 5.85 12.05
C VAL A 9 11.09 5.07 12.20
N PRO A 10 11.12 3.85 12.78
CA PRO A 10 9.90 3.10 13.07
C PRO A 10 8.93 3.90 13.96
N MET A 11 7.65 3.58 13.87
CA MET A 11 6.63 4.13 14.77
C MET A 11 6.91 3.73 16.23
N ALA A 12 6.42 4.53 17.18
CA ALA A 12 6.46 4.16 18.59
C ALA A 12 5.66 2.85 18.82
N SER A 13 6.07 2.03 19.79
CA SER A 13 5.54 0.67 19.96
C SER A 13 4.01 0.60 20.05
N GLY A 14 3.35 1.59 20.68
CA GLY A 14 1.88 1.63 20.77
C GLY A 14 1.18 1.89 19.43
N GLU A 15 1.74 2.78 18.60
CA GLU A 15 1.22 3.10 17.27
C GLU A 15 1.52 1.97 16.28
N ALA A 16 2.71 1.38 16.37
CA ALA A 16 3.07 0.19 15.61
C ALA A 16 2.09 -0.98 15.89
N ALA A 17 1.75 -1.21 17.16
CA ALA A 17 0.77 -2.25 17.53
C ALA A 17 -0.63 -1.97 16.97
N ALA A 18 -1.06 -0.70 16.92
CA ALA A 18 -2.34 -0.33 16.31
C ALA A 18 -2.34 -0.58 14.79
N HIS A 19 -1.25 -0.25 14.09
CA HIS A 19 -1.09 -0.56 12.67
C HIS A 19 -1.05 -2.06 12.39
N ASP A 20 -0.38 -2.84 13.23
CA ASP A 20 -0.34 -4.30 13.13
C ASP A 20 -1.72 -4.92 13.34
N ALA A 21 -2.48 -4.44 14.33
CA ALA A 21 -3.85 -4.87 14.56
C ALA A 21 -4.79 -4.53 13.39
N LEU A 22 -4.63 -3.35 12.79
CA LEU A 22 -5.36 -2.98 11.58
C LEU A 22 -4.98 -3.91 10.41
N ARG A 23 -3.69 -4.13 10.15
CA ARG A 23 -3.23 -5.04 9.08
C ARG A 23 -3.81 -6.44 9.25
N ALA A 24 -3.80 -6.98 10.47
CA ALA A 24 -4.41 -8.28 10.77
C ALA A 24 -5.92 -8.29 10.51
N THR A 25 -6.61 -7.18 10.81
CA THR A 25 -8.04 -7.02 10.47
C THR A 25 -8.25 -7.02 8.97
N LEU A 26 -7.48 -6.22 8.23
CA LEU A 26 -7.56 -6.10 6.76
C LEU A 26 -7.30 -7.45 6.08
N GLN A 27 -6.25 -8.15 6.47
CA GLN A 27 -5.92 -9.49 5.95
C GLN A 27 -7.03 -10.50 6.24
N ARG A 28 -7.59 -10.49 7.46
CA ARG A 28 -8.70 -11.40 7.82
C ARG A 28 -9.92 -11.21 6.94
N VAL A 29 -10.26 -9.97 6.60
CA VAL A 29 -11.44 -9.64 5.79
C VAL A 29 -11.18 -9.72 4.28
N GLY A 30 -9.95 -10.02 3.86
CA GLY A 30 -9.59 -10.18 2.44
C GLY A 30 -9.13 -8.90 1.74
N VAL A 31 -8.84 -7.83 2.48
CA VAL A 31 -8.17 -6.66 1.89
C VAL A 31 -6.72 -7.01 1.59
N VAL A 32 -6.29 -6.69 0.36
CA VAL A 32 -4.98 -7.08 -0.20
C VAL A 32 -3.90 -6.01 -0.10
N PHE A 33 -4.26 -4.85 0.46
CA PHE A 33 -3.34 -3.73 0.66
C PHE A 33 -2.42 -3.97 1.85
N GLU A 34 -1.12 -4.01 1.55
CA GLU A 34 -0.05 -4.05 2.53
C GLU A 34 0.49 -2.63 2.75
N PHE A 35 0.84 -2.30 3.99
CA PHE A 35 1.38 -0.98 4.31
C PHE A 35 2.38 -1.02 5.47
N SER A 36 3.31 -0.07 5.45
CA SER A 36 4.23 0.23 6.55
C SER A 36 4.22 1.74 6.80
N VAL A 37 4.29 2.15 8.06
CA VAL A 37 4.24 3.55 8.48
C VAL A 37 5.46 3.82 9.34
N CYS A 38 6.13 4.92 9.07
CA CYS A 38 7.29 5.41 9.79
C CYS A 38 7.09 6.87 10.20
N ARG A 39 7.91 7.34 11.12
CA ARG A 39 8.13 8.78 11.33
C ARG A 39 9.37 9.23 10.59
N VAL A 40 9.45 10.53 10.32
CA VAL A 40 10.71 11.17 9.92
C VAL A 40 11.19 12.01 11.08
N ALA A 41 12.39 11.71 11.58
CA ALA A 41 12.96 12.40 12.73
C ALA A 41 13.29 13.87 12.37
N GLY A 42 13.04 14.79 13.32
CA GLY A 42 13.28 16.22 13.16
C GLY A 42 12.07 17.07 13.58
N GLU A 43 12.29 18.34 13.93
CA GLU A 43 11.20 19.26 14.31
C GLU A 43 10.40 19.76 13.09
N ALA A 44 11.04 19.86 11.93
CA ALA A 44 10.44 20.25 10.66
C ALA A 44 11.15 19.51 9.51
N PRO A 45 10.95 18.19 9.39
CA PRO A 45 11.74 17.36 8.51
C PRO A 45 11.52 17.73 7.04
N VAL A 46 12.61 17.73 6.26
CA VAL A 46 12.56 17.93 4.81
C VAL A 46 12.54 16.56 4.13
N VAL A 47 11.33 16.09 3.84
CA VAL A 47 11.12 14.78 3.22
C VAL A 47 11.25 14.87 1.70
N GLY A 48 12.33 14.30 1.18
CA GLY A 48 12.55 14.06 -0.24
C GLY A 48 12.44 12.57 -0.63
N GLU A 49 12.55 12.29 -1.93
CA GLU A 49 12.37 10.97 -2.54
C GLU A 49 13.18 9.84 -1.86
N ALA A 50 14.40 10.13 -1.37
CA ALA A 50 15.22 9.14 -0.67
C ALA A 50 14.52 8.54 0.57
N HIS A 51 13.75 9.34 1.31
CA HIS A 51 12.98 8.85 2.46
C HIS A 51 11.81 7.96 1.99
N HIS A 52 11.14 8.35 0.90
CA HIS A 52 10.07 7.54 0.31
C HIS A 52 10.59 6.18 -0.17
N ARG A 53 11.77 6.14 -0.79
CA ARG A 53 12.45 4.87 -1.16
C ARG A 53 12.79 4.03 0.07
N GLU A 54 13.22 4.65 1.16
CA GLU A 54 13.54 3.93 2.40
C GLU A 54 12.31 3.28 3.03
N VAL A 55 11.17 3.98 3.16
CA VAL A 55 9.93 3.35 3.66
C VAL A 55 9.41 2.26 2.73
N LEU A 56 9.58 2.43 1.41
CA LEU A 56 9.17 1.43 0.43
C LEU A 56 10.04 0.17 0.52
N ARG A 57 11.36 0.33 0.67
CA ARG A 57 12.30 -0.78 0.91
C ARG A 57 11.89 -1.58 2.15
N ARG A 58 11.55 -0.89 3.25
CA ARG A 58 11.06 -1.53 4.48
C ARG A 58 9.79 -2.32 4.25
N LEU A 59 8.79 -1.76 3.57
CA LEU A 59 7.56 -2.49 3.25
C LEU A 59 7.85 -3.75 2.43
N GLY A 60 8.73 -3.67 1.42
CA GLY A 60 9.16 -4.82 0.63
C GLY A 60 9.82 -5.91 1.50
N GLU A 61 10.76 -5.53 2.37
CA GLU A 61 11.44 -6.45 3.30
C GLU A 61 10.46 -7.11 4.29
N GLU A 62 9.58 -6.33 4.89
CA GLU A 62 8.54 -6.81 5.80
C GLU A 62 7.61 -7.82 5.12
N THR A 63 7.25 -7.54 3.87
CA THR A 63 6.33 -8.37 3.08
C THR A 63 6.98 -9.68 2.68
N MET A 64 8.23 -9.62 2.21
CA MET A 64 9.01 -10.82 1.90
C MET A 64 9.23 -11.68 3.14
N ALA A 65 9.54 -11.07 4.29
CA ALA A 65 9.68 -11.79 5.55
C ALA A 65 8.35 -12.44 6.00
N ARG A 66 7.20 -11.79 5.78
CA ARG A 66 5.86 -12.37 6.05
C ARG A 66 5.57 -13.55 5.13
N ALA A 67 5.81 -13.40 3.83
CA ALA A 67 5.57 -14.45 2.83
C ALA A 67 6.44 -15.68 3.10
N GLU A 68 7.72 -15.47 3.43
CA GLU A 68 8.63 -16.56 3.76
C GLU A 68 8.18 -17.32 5.03
N ARG A 69 7.70 -16.62 6.07
CA ARG A 69 7.14 -17.27 7.26
C ARG A 69 5.93 -18.13 6.92
N HIS A 70 4.96 -17.60 6.16
CA HIS A 70 3.78 -18.36 5.73
C HIS A 70 4.16 -19.59 4.90
N TRP A 71 5.13 -19.45 4.00
CA TRP A 71 5.66 -20.56 3.22
C TRP A 71 6.25 -21.65 4.12
N ARG A 72 7.11 -21.29 5.09
CA ARG A 72 7.70 -22.25 6.03
C ARG A 72 6.61 -22.98 6.84
N GLU A 73 5.65 -22.26 7.39
CA GLU A 73 4.54 -22.85 8.15
C GLU A 73 3.68 -23.79 7.30
N ALA A 74 3.44 -23.45 6.03
CA ALA A 74 2.70 -24.31 5.11
C ALA A 74 3.46 -25.59 4.76
N MET A 75 4.79 -25.51 4.62
CA MET A 75 5.67 -26.66 4.38
C MET A 75 5.78 -27.57 5.60
N GLU A 76 5.85 -27.01 6.81
CA GLU A 76 5.80 -27.79 8.06
C GLU A 76 4.51 -28.59 8.18
N LYS A 77 3.38 -28.01 7.76
CA LYS A 77 2.06 -28.68 7.75
C LYS A 77 1.93 -29.72 6.64
N ASN A 78 2.70 -29.61 5.55
CA ASN A 78 2.61 -30.48 4.37
C ASN A 78 3.99 -30.95 3.89
N PRO A 79 4.71 -31.81 4.65
CA PRO A 79 6.08 -32.21 4.33
C PRO A 79 6.23 -33.04 3.04
N SER A 80 5.12 -33.56 2.50
CA SER A 80 5.08 -34.32 1.24
C SER A 80 5.16 -33.45 -0.01
N LEU A 81 4.96 -32.13 0.11
CA LEU A 81 5.20 -31.19 -0.97
C LEU A 81 6.72 -31.06 -1.15
N GLN A 82 7.24 -31.46 -2.32
CA GLN A 82 8.66 -31.24 -2.62
C GLN A 82 8.88 -29.72 -2.74
N PRO A 83 9.79 -29.12 -1.97
CA PRO A 83 9.93 -27.68 -1.99
C PRO A 83 10.56 -27.27 -3.33
N ALA A 84 9.78 -26.57 -4.16
CA ALA A 84 10.38 -25.46 -4.87
C ALA A 84 10.84 -24.50 -3.77
N SER A 85 12.14 -24.17 -3.74
CA SER A 85 12.69 -23.16 -2.83
C SER A 85 11.78 -21.93 -2.81
N PHE A 86 11.63 -21.26 -1.66
CA PHE A 86 11.00 -19.95 -1.63
C PHE A 86 11.73 -19.05 -2.63
N ASP A 87 11.04 -18.68 -3.71
CA ASP A 87 11.70 -18.01 -4.82
C ASP A 87 11.99 -16.56 -4.45
N ALA A 88 13.27 -16.27 -4.26
CA ALA A 88 13.78 -14.93 -3.98
C ALA A 88 13.65 -13.97 -5.19
N GLN A 89 13.14 -14.43 -6.35
CA GLN A 89 12.85 -13.60 -7.52
C GLN A 89 11.82 -12.49 -7.27
N ARG A 90 11.18 -12.44 -6.10
CA ARG A 90 10.32 -11.32 -5.65
C ARG A 90 11.07 -10.18 -4.95
N ALA A 91 12.39 -10.07 -5.13
CA ALA A 91 13.16 -8.96 -4.60
C ALA A 91 12.69 -7.62 -5.20
N PHE A 92 12.56 -6.61 -4.35
CA PHE A 92 12.16 -5.26 -4.75
C PHE A 92 13.41 -4.47 -5.16
N ASP A 93 13.61 -4.19 -6.45
CA ASP A 93 14.65 -3.26 -6.91
C ASP A 93 14.15 -1.81 -6.80
N VAL A 94 13.98 -1.35 -5.56
CA VAL A 94 13.48 0.00 -5.28
C VAL A 94 14.36 1.06 -5.91
N ALA A 95 15.63 0.81 -6.22
CA ALA A 95 16.52 1.79 -6.84
C ALA A 95 16.14 2.10 -8.31
N SER A 96 15.62 1.11 -9.04
CA SER A 96 15.18 1.31 -10.43
C SER A 96 13.76 1.85 -10.57
N ALA A 97 12.96 1.81 -9.50
CA ALA A 97 11.61 2.36 -9.46
C ALA A 97 11.59 3.87 -9.77
N ARG A 98 10.59 4.33 -10.51
CA ARG A 98 10.43 5.74 -10.92
C ARG A 98 9.21 6.36 -10.26
N ALA A 99 9.44 7.40 -9.47
CA ALA A 99 8.39 8.14 -8.79
C ALA A 99 7.67 9.10 -9.75
N THR A 100 6.35 9.09 -9.71
CA THR A 100 5.48 10.11 -10.30
C THR A 100 4.63 10.70 -9.19
N ARG A 101 4.39 12.02 -9.22
CA ARG A 101 3.57 12.68 -8.21
C ARG A 101 2.09 12.41 -8.46
N LEU A 102 1.37 11.94 -7.45
CA LEU A 102 -0.10 11.91 -7.46
C LEU A 102 -0.65 13.27 -6.98
N ASP A 103 -1.81 13.66 -7.53
CA ASP A 103 -2.47 14.89 -7.11
C ASP A 103 -3.11 14.70 -5.73
N ALA A 104 -2.58 15.44 -4.74
CA ALA A 104 -3.10 15.41 -3.38
C ALA A 104 -4.48 16.08 -3.26
N ALA A 105 -4.88 16.92 -4.22
CA ALA A 105 -6.21 17.56 -4.20
C ALA A 105 -7.36 16.56 -4.49
N ALA A 106 -7.05 15.38 -5.04
CA ALA A 106 -8.03 14.30 -5.22
C ALA A 106 -8.41 13.60 -3.90
N VAL A 107 -7.59 13.74 -2.85
CA VAL A 107 -7.87 13.11 -1.56
C VAL A 107 -9.02 13.86 -0.90
N VAL A 108 -10.14 13.16 -0.70
CA VAL A 108 -11.32 13.63 0.03
C VAL A 108 -11.52 12.83 1.32
N ALA A 109 -12.54 13.19 2.10
CA ALA A 109 -12.89 12.43 3.29
C ALA A 109 -13.29 10.99 2.92
N ALA A 110 -12.59 9.99 3.44
CA ALA A 110 -12.78 8.60 3.03
C ALA A 110 -14.19 8.05 3.33
N ASP A 111 -14.89 8.63 4.30
CA ASP A 111 -16.28 8.29 4.65
C ASP A 111 -17.32 8.92 3.71
N SER A 112 -16.90 9.73 2.71
CA SER A 112 -17.79 10.22 1.65
C SER A 112 -18.16 9.15 0.64
N TYR A 113 -17.40 8.05 0.55
CA TYR A 113 -17.68 6.94 -0.35
C TYR A 113 -18.58 5.89 0.33
N PRO A 114 -19.56 5.33 -0.39
CA PRO A 114 -20.37 4.24 0.14
C PRO A 114 -19.52 2.96 0.35
N PRO A 115 -19.92 2.05 1.25
CA PRO A 115 -19.11 0.85 1.60
C PRO A 115 -18.82 -0.12 0.44
N ASN A 116 -19.63 -0.08 -0.63
CA ASN A 116 -19.44 -0.84 -1.86
C ASN A 116 -19.30 0.11 -3.05
N HIS A 117 -18.43 1.12 -2.91
CA HIS A 117 -18.17 2.09 -3.97
C HIS A 117 -17.68 1.40 -5.24
N ARG A 118 -18.46 1.52 -6.32
CA ARG A 118 -18.19 0.89 -7.62
C ARG A 118 -18.38 1.90 -8.74
N ILE A 119 -17.29 2.20 -9.41
CA ILE A 119 -17.16 3.09 -10.55
C ILE A 119 -16.87 2.33 -11.85
N ALA A 120 -16.23 1.16 -11.76
CA ALA A 120 -16.09 0.26 -12.89
C ALA A 120 -17.48 -0.06 -13.45
N HIS A 121 -17.62 0.12 -14.76
CA HIS A 121 -18.86 -0.08 -15.54
C HIS A 121 -19.99 0.94 -15.31
N THR A 122 -19.78 1.98 -14.49
CA THR A 122 -20.79 3.05 -14.27
C THR A 122 -20.34 4.41 -14.77
N ARG A 123 -19.03 4.64 -14.94
CA ARG A 123 -18.44 5.89 -15.46
C ARG A 123 -17.30 5.60 -16.44
N ASP A 124 -16.95 6.62 -17.22
CA ASP A 124 -15.72 6.61 -18.01
C ASP A 124 -14.52 6.66 -17.05
N LEU A 125 -13.54 5.76 -17.22
CA LEU A 125 -12.36 5.68 -16.37
C LEU A 125 -11.47 6.93 -16.50
N ASP A 126 -11.55 7.64 -17.63
CA ASP A 126 -10.82 8.91 -17.80
C ASP A 126 -11.40 10.05 -16.93
N GLU A 127 -12.60 9.88 -16.36
CA GLU A 127 -13.24 10.83 -15.44
C GLU A 127 -13.10 10.44 -13.95
N VAL A 128 -12.43 9.33 -13.68
CA VAL A 128 -12.19 8.81 -12.34
C VAL A 128 -10.83 9.32 -11.87
N ASP A 129 -10.80 9.99 -10.72
CA ASP A 129 -9.54 10.30 -10.08
C ASP A 129 -8.95 9.07 -9.37
N TRP A 130 -7.64 9.11 -9.12
CA TRP A 130 -6.91 7.98 -8.57
C TRP A 130 -7.35 7.60 -7.14
N PHE A 131 -7.90 8.54 -6.36
CA PHE A 131 -8.30 8.28 -4.98
C PHE A 131 -9.66 7.57 -4.93
N GLU A 132 -10.57 7.95 -5.83
CA GLU A 132 -11.82 7.22 -6.06
C GLU A 132 -11.53 5.79 -6.55
N TRP A 133 -10.58 5.63 -7.48
CA TRP A 133 -10.13 4.31 -7.94
C TRP A 133 -9.50 3.47 -6.80
N LEU A 134 -8.72 4.10 -5.92
CA LEU A 134 -8.14 3.45 -4.74
C LEU A 134 -9.24 2.93 -3.80
N CYS A 135 -10.29 3.73 -3.59
CA CYS A 135 -11.43 3.34 -2.75
C CYS A 135 -12.12 2.08 -3.30
N GLN A 136 -12.38 2.03 -4.60
CA GLN A 136 -12.94 0.82 -5.23
C GLN A 136 -11.99 -0.37 -5.10
N ALA A 137 -10.72 -0.22 -5.50
CA ALA A 137 -9.74 -1.30 -5.45
C ALA A 137 -9.57 -1.88 -4.04
N PHE A 138 -9.69 -1.03 -3.01
CA PHE A 138 -9.67 -1.46 -1.61
C PHE A 138 -10.93 -2.26 -1.21
N GLY A 139 -12.11 -1.82 -1.66
CA GLY A 139 -13.40 -2.40 -1.29
C GLY A 139 -13.84 -3.61 -2.13
N ASP A 140 -13.30 -3.75 -3.34
CA ASP A 140 -13.65 -4.76 -4.32
C ASP A 140 -12.38 -5.43 -4.92
N PRO A 141 -11.53 -6.07 -4.09
CA PRO A 141 -10.42 -6.88 -4.61
C PRO A 141 -10.95 -8.13 -5.34
N PRO A 142 -10.09 -8.92 -6.02
CA PRO A 142 -10.53 -10.09 -6.82
C PRO A 142 -11.44 -11.07 -6.07
N TYR A 143 -11.24 -11.18 -4.76
CA TYR A 143 -12.10 -11.96 -3.87
C TYR A 143 -12.95 -11.04 -2.99
N PRO A 144 -14.28 -11.27 -2.89
CA PRO A 144 -15.14 -10.43 -2.07
C PRO A 144 -14.69 -10.38 -0.60
N LEU A 145 -14.78 -9.19 0.00
CA LEU A 145 -14.46 -9.01 1.41
C LEU A 145 -15.37 -9.82 2.33
N VAL A 146 -14.77 -10.51 3.29
CA VAL A 146 -15.46 -11.30 4.33
C VAL A 146 -15.62 -10.45 5.59
N VAL A 147 -16.67 -9.66 5.62
CA VAL A 147 -17.04 -8.77 6.73
C VAL A 147 -18.25 -9.31 7.50
N ALA A 148 -18.35 -8.95 8.78
CA ALA A 148 -19.46 -9.31 9.65
C ALA A 148 -20.75 -8.57 9.27
N ASP A 149 -20.64 -7.27 8.94
CA ASP A 149 -21.74 -6.42 8.52
C ASP A 149 -21.25 -5.20 7.71
N GLU A 150 -22.20 -4.39 7.23
CA GLU A 150 -21.92 -3.16 6.48
C GLU A 150 -21.26 -2.07 7.34
N THR A 151 -21.40 -2.11 8.67
CA THR A 151 -20.71 -1.16 9.56
C THR A 151 -19.21 -1.45 9.58
N GLU A 152 -18.83 -2.74 9.67
CA GLU A 152 -17.45 -3.15 9.54
C GLU A 152 -16.90 -2.70 8.18
N ARG A 153 -17.59 -3.02 7.08
CA ARG A 153 -17.20 -2.62 5.72
C ARG A 153 -16.97 -1.12 5.58
N ALA A 154 -17.93 -0.30 6.02
CA ALA A 154 -17.86 1.16 5.98
C ALA A 154 -16.66 1.73 6.74
N SER A 155 -16.19 1.02 7.77
CA SER A 155 -15.09 1.49 8.63
C SER A 155 -13.70 1.19 8.07
N LEU A 156 -13.55 0.23 7.16
CA LEU A 156 -12.23 -0.29 6.78
C LEU A 156 -11.39 0.75 6.03
N PHE A 157 -11.95 1.36 4.97
CA PHE A 157 -11.23 2.32 4.15
C PHE A 157 -10.87 3.61 4.92
N PRO A 158 -11.77 4.23 5.71
CA PRO A 158 -11.40 5.37 6.55
C PRO A 158 -10.30 5.04 7.56
N ARG A 159 -10.36 3.87 8.22
CA ARG A 159 -9.32 3.44 9.16
C ARG A 159 -7.98 3.21 8.48
N PHE A 160 -8.00 2.67 7.26
CA PHE A 160 -6.80 2.52 6.44
C PHE A 160 -6.19 3.87 6.08
N CYS A 161 -6.99 4.81 5.56
CA CYS A 161 -6.54 6.17 5.23
C CYS A 161 -5.96 6.92 6.43
N GLU A 162 -6.62 6.86 7.60
CA GLU A 162 -6.09 7.46 8.85
C GLU A 162 -4.74 6.83 9.23
N ALA A 163 -4.62 5.50 9.17
CA ALA A 163 -3.39 4.80 9.56
C ALA A 163 -2.18 5.19 8.68
N ILE A 164 -2.37 5.33 7.37
CA ILE A 164 -1.30 5.71 6.45
C ILE A 164 -1.11 7.24 6.34
N GLY A 165 -1.91 8.03 7.06
CA GLY A 165 -1.88 9.50 7.00
C GLY A 165 -2.41 10.09 5.70
N LEU A 166 -3.25 9.37 4.95
CA LEU A 166 -3.86 9.82 3.71
C LEU A 166 -5.13 10.62 4.00
N LEU A 167 -4.95 11.87 4.45
CA LEU A 167 -6.03 12.73 4.94
C LEU A 167 -6.11 14.04 4.13
N PRO A 168 -7.32 14.51 3.78
CA PRO A 168 -7.52 15.72 3.00
C PRO A 168 -6.98 16.96 3.73
N ASP A 169 -6.56 17.98 2.98
CA ASP A 169 -6.12 19.29 3.51
C ASP A 169 -4.94 19.23 4.51
N GLU A 170 -4.17 18.14 4.51
CA GLU A 170 -2.99 17.96 5.37
C GLU A 170 -1.64 18.20 4.66
N GLY A 171 -1.66 18.81 3.47
CA GLY A 171 -0.44 19.21 2.75
C GLY A 171 0.39 18.03 2.25
N LEU A 172 -0.29 16.97 1.80
CA LEU A 172 0.30 15.69 1.47
C LEU A 172 1.32 15.77 0.32
N VAL A 173 2.34 14.91 0.39
CA VAL A 173 3.20 14.59 -0.75
C VAL A 173 3.04 13.10 -1.07
N LEU A 174 2.50 12.83 -2.25
CA LEU A 174 2.17 11.48 -2.73
C LEU A 174 3.04 11.13 -3.92
N LEU A 175 3.74 9.99 -3.84
CA LEU A 175 4.52 9.44 -4.95
C LEU A 175 4.00 8.06 -5.30
N ASP A 176 3.59 7.87 -6.55
CA ASP A 176 3.29 6.60 -7.19
C ASP A 176 4.56 6.00 -7.81
N TRP A 177 4.73 4.69 -7.68
CA TRP A 177 5.92 3.93 -8.05
C TRP A 177 5.69 2.88 -9.14
N VAL A 178 4.44 2.63 -9.54
CA VAL A 178 4.10 1.55 -10.49
C VAL A 178 3.29 2.01 -11.68
N GLY A 179 2.61 3.15 -11.59
CA GLY A 179 1.82 3.69 -12.69
C GLY A 179 0.64 2.85 -13.10
N ASP A 180 0.05 3.24 -14.23
CA ASP A 180 -1.00 2.48 -14.88
C ASP A 180 -0.36 1.28 -15.61
N PRO A 181 -0.68 0.03 -15.26
CA PRO A 181 -0.07 -1.15 -15.88
C PRO A 181 -0.42 -1.33 -17.36
N GLU A 182 -1.50 -0.74 -17.86
CA GLU A 182 -1.86 -0.80 -19.28
C GLU A 182 -1.15 0.29 -20.09
N ARG A 183 -1.02 1.51 -19.53
CA ARG A 183 -0.45 2.67 -20.22
C ARG A 183 1.06 2.81 -20.03
N GLU A 184 1.58 2.38 -18.88
CA GLU A 184 2.97 2.51 -18.45
C GLU A 184 3.52 1.18 -17.87
N PRO A 185 3.40 0.03 -18.59
CA PRO A 185 3.74 -1.29 -18.06
C PRO A 185 5.19 -1.41 -17.55
N GLU A 186 6.11 -0.63 -18.12
CA GLU A 186 7.52 -0.61 -17.73
C GLU A 186 7.76 -0.07 -16.31
N ARG A 187 6.82 0.70 -15.75
CA ARG A 187 6.97 1.34 -14.44
C ARG A 187 6.90 0.36 -13.26
N SER A 188 6.39 -0.85 -13.48
CA SER A 188 6.29 -1.90 -12.45
C SER A 188 7.34 -3.01 -12.54
N LEU A 189 8.19 -3.00 -13.59
CA LEU A 189 9.18 -4.07 -13.87
C LEU A 189 10.31 -4.20 -12.84
N TRP A 190 10.38 -3.30 -11.87
CA TRP A 190 11.37 -3.32 -10.80
C TRP A 190 11.06 -4.34 -9.70
N SER A 191 9.90 -5.00 -9.74
CA SER A 191 9.59 -6.15 -8.88
C SER A 191 8.58 -7.10 -9.53
N ALA A 192 8.90 -8.39 -9.56
CA ALA A 192 7.98 -9.43 -10.02
C ALA A 192 6.72 -9.58 -9.14
N TYR A 193 6.70 -8.94 -7.96
CA TYR A 193 5.52 -8.87 -7.09
C TYR A 193 4.28 -8.31 -7.82
N PHE A 194 4.48 -7.39 -8.77
CA PHE A 194 3.39 -6.73 -9.48
C PHE A 194 2.87 -7.49 -10.70
N GLU A 195 3.47 -8.60 -11.12
CA GLU A 195 3.03 -9.29 -12.34
C GLU A 195 1.61 -9.85 -12.20
N ASP A 196 1.31 -10.48 -11.06
CA ASP A 196 0.01 -11.14 -10.81
C ASP A 196 -1.16 -10.14 -10.83
N GLY A 197 -0.96 -8.88 -10.41
CA GLY A 197 -2.04 -7.88 -10.28
C GLY A 197 -2.42 -7.11 -11.54
N LYS A 198 -1.73 -7.29 -12.66
CA LYS A 198 -1.91 -6.41 -13.84
C LYS A 198 -3.23 -6.57 -14.58
N GLU A 199 -3.93 -7.70 -14.42
CA GLU A 199 -4.98 -8.08 -15.39
C GLU A 199 -6.36 -7.45 -15.11
N TRP A 200 -6.81 -7.24 -13.86
CA TRP A 200 -8.23 -6.87 -13.60
C TRP A 200 -8.50 -5.66 -12.69
N TRP A 201 -7.84 -5.56 -11.53
CA TRP A 201 -8.11 -4.51 -10.52
C TRP A 201 -6.94 -3.52 -10.37
N GLY A 202 -5.86 -3.78 -11.10
CA GLY A 202 -4.65 -2.98 -11.14
C GLY A 202 -3.64 -3.34 -10.05
N ILE A 203 -2.49 -2.69 -10.15
CA ILE A 203 -1.42 -2.77 -9.16
C ILE A 203 -1.30 -1.43 -8.45
N TRP A 204 -0.95 -1.48 -7.17
CA TRP A 204 -0.79 -0.29 -6.36
C TRP A 204 0.59 -0.29 -5.72
N CYS A 205 1.29 0.82 -5.83
CA CYS A 205 2.48 1.08 -5.05
C CYS A 205 2.68 2.59 -4.94
N PHE A 206 2.40 3.15 -3.78
CA PHE A 206 2.58 4.57 -3.53
C PHE A 206 3.09 4.83 -2.12
N THR A 207 3.56 6.04 -1.91
CA THR A 207 4.05 6.51 -0.61
C THR A 207 3.39 7.82 -0.25
N VAL A 208 3.10 8.00 1.03
CA VAL A 208 2.37 9.16 1.57
C VAL A 208 3.24 9.83 2.62
N TRP A 209 3.70 11.03 2.35
CA TRP A 209 4.22 11.91 3.39
C TRP A 209 3.12 12.86 3.85
N ASN A 210 2.82 12.78 5.14
CA ASN A 210 1.92 13.70 5.81
C ASN A 210 2.70 14.58 6.80
N PRO A 211 3.00 15.84 6.43
CA PRO A 211 3.80 16.73 7.27
C PRO A 211 3.09 17.14 8.56
N ARG A 212 1.75 17.14 8.61
CA ARG A 212 1.00 17.51 9.82
C ARG A 212 1.03 16.41 10.86
N ARG A 213 1.08 15.15 10.43
CA ARG A 213 1.19 13.97 11.31
C ARG A 213 2.64 13.57 11.55
N GLY A 214 3.58 14.07 10.75
CA GLY A 214 4.97 13.65 10.77
C GLY A 214 5.17 12.18 10.37
N THR A 215 4.25 11.65 9.55
CA THR A 215 4.21 10.24 9.15
C THR A 215 4.55 10.07 7.68
N LEU A 216 5.37 9.07 7.39
CA LEU A 216 5.71 8.61 6.05
C LEU A 216 5.28 7.16 5.91
N ALA A 217 4.33 6.89 5.02
CA ALA A 217 3.82 5.55 4.75
C ALA A 217 4.22 5.06 3.36
N ALA A 218 4.41 3.75 3.24
CA ALA A 218 4.41 3.03 1.97
C ALA A 218 3.18 2.12 1.93
N VAL A 219 2.60 2.00 0.74
CA VAL A 219 1.45 1.14 0.45
C VAL A 219 1.77 0.36 -0.81
N MET A 220 1.41 -0.93 -0.83
CA MET A 220 1.40 -1.69 -2.07
C MET A 220 0.31 -2.76 -2.06
N ALA A 221 -0.13 -3.14 -3.25
CA ALA A 221 -1.09 -4.20 -3.43
C ALA A 221 -0.91 -4.82 -4.83
N SER A 222 -0.86 -6.15 -4.88
CA SER A 222 -0.82 -6.97 -6.09
C SER A 222 -1.33 -8.37 -5.75
N THR A 223 -2.27 -8.87 -6.54
CA THR A 223 -2.93 -10.17 -6.37
C THR A 223 -3.64 -10.51 -7.68
N THR A 224 -3.72 -11.79 -7.96
CA THR A 224 -4.57 -12.33 -9.03
C THR A 224 -5.69 -13.17 -8.41
N ASP A 225 -6.56 -13.73 -9.24
CA ASP A 225 -7.59 -14.70 -8.86
C ASP A 225 -7.07 -16.13 -8.69
#